data_AF-A0A8J4M603-F1
#
_entry.id   AF-A0A8J4M603-F1
#
_cell.length_a   1.000
_cell.length_b   1.000
_cell.length_c   1.000
_cell.angle_alpha   90.00
_cell.angle_beta   90.00
_cell.angle_gamma   90.00
#
_symmetry.space_group_name_H-M   'P 1'
#
loop_
_entity.id
_entity.type
_entity.pdbx_description
1 polymer ?
#
loop_
_entity_poly.entity_id
_entity_poly.type
_entity_poly.pdbx_seq_one_letter_code
_entity_poly.pdbx_strand_id
1 'polypeptide(L)' 'MEGERVIKELSAGQRAYEARRAATAGMSLEKWLTRKAREEKSRTESAAPQAPARAAAPARKPGFFARLLERAERPL' A
#
# COMPACT_ATOMS: atom_id res chain seq x y z
N MET A 1 13.60 -19.73 -1.02
CA MET A 1 13.38 -18.94 -2.26
C MET A 1 12.01 -18.26 -2.21
N GLU A 2 11.82 -17.25 -1.35
CA GLU A 2 10.54 -16.51 -1.29
C GLU A 2 10.53 -15.27 -2.21
N GLY A 3 11.69 -14.62 -2.41
CA GLY A 3 11.81 -13.42 -3.25
C GLY A 3 11.39 -13.65 -4.70
N GLU A 4 11.77 -14.79 -5.28
CA GLU A 4 11.44 -15.14 -6.67
C GLU A 4 9.94 -15.36 -6.90
N ARG A 5 9.22 -15.88 -5.89
CA ARG A 5 7.77 -16.11 -5.96
C ARG A 5 6.99 -14.80 -5.99
N VAL A 6 7.39 -13.82 -5.17
CA VAL A 6 6.77 -12.48 -5.14
C VAL A 6 6.98 -11.75 -6.47
N ILE A 7 8.14 -11.92 -7.11
CA ILE A 7 8.41 -11.35 -8.44
C ILE A 7 7.48 -11.95 -9.50
N LYS A 8 7.20 -13.26 -9.41
CA LYS A 8 6.35 -13.98 -10.37
C LYS A 8 4.87 -13.57 -10.27
N GLU A 9 4.40 -13.20 -9.09
CA GLU A 9 3.01 -12.80 -8.84
C GLU A 9 2.68 -11.35 -9.23
N LEU A 10 3.69 -10.48 -9.35
CA LEU A 10 3.47 -9.08 -9.75
C LEU A 10 3.10 -8.95 -11.23
N SER A 11 2.06 -8.17 -11.51
CA SER A 11 1.72 -7.78 -12.89
C SER A 11 2.83 -6.94 -13.54
N ALA A 12 2.87 -6.89 -14.87
CA ALA A 12 3.86 -6.12 -15.62
C ALA A 12 3.88 -4.62 -15.21
N GLY A 13 2.71 -4.03 -15.01
CA GLY A 13 2.58 -2.64 -14.56
C GLY A 13 3.13 -2.42 -13.14
N GLN A 14 2.86 -3.36 -12.22
CA GLN A 14 3.42 -3.30 -10.87
C GLN A 14 4.93 -3.48 -10.87
N ARG A 15 5.49 -4.39 -11.67
CA ARG A 15 6.95 -4.52 -11.81
C ARG A 15 7.60 -3.23 -12.30
N ALA A 16 7.02 -2.57 -13.31
CA ALA A 16 7.55 -1.31 -13.81
C ALA A 16 7.52 -0.20 -12.74
N TYR A 17 6.45 -0.16 -11.95
CA TYR A 17 6.33 0.77 -10.83
C TYR A 17 7.41 0.51 -9.74
N GLU A 18 7.58 -0.74 -9.35
CA GLU A 18 8.59 -1.13 -8.34
C GLU A 18 10.02 -0.98 -8.87
N ALA A 19 10.26 -1.18 -10.17
CA ALA A 19 11.57 -0.97 -10.78
C ALA A 19 12.01 0.50 -10.68
N ARG A 20 11.09 1.45 -10.87
CA ARG A 20 11.37 2.89 -10.68
C ARG A 20 11.79 3.18 -9.24
N ARG A 21 11.13 2.55 -8.27
CA ARG A 21 11.42 2.72 -6.84
C ARG A 21 12.76 2.08 -6.46
N ALA A 22 13.05 0.90 -6.99
CA ALA A 22 14.33 0.23 -6.83
C ALA A 22 15.47 1.11 -7.38
N ALA A 23 15.28 1.70 -8.55
CA ALA A 23 16.23 2.64 -9.15
C ALA A 23 16.42 3.91 -8.28
N THR A 24 15.35 4.48 -7.72
CA THR A 24 15.45 5.59 -6.76
C THR A 24 16.28 5.22 -5.53
N ALA A 25 16.15 3.98 -5.06
CA ALA A 25 16.90 3.46 -3.92
C ALA A 25 18.29 2.92 -4.28
N GLY A 26 18.73 3.07 -5.54
CA GLY A 26 20.04 2.61 -6.01
C GLY A 26 20.23 1.09 -5.92
N MET A 27 19.16 0.30 -6.00
CA MET A 27 19.22 -1.15 -5.88
C MET A 27 18.45 -1.88 -6.99
N SER A 28 18.73 -3.16 -7.17
CA SER A 28 18.00 -4.00 -8.11
C SER A 28 16.55 -4.25 -7.65
N LEU A 29 15.66 -4.49 -8.60
CA LEU A 29 14.24 -4.77 -8.34
C LEU A 29 14.04 -5.95 -7.37
N GLU A 30 14.80 -7.03 -7.54
CA GLU A 30 14.71 -8.20 -6.68
C GLU A 30 15.12 -7.91 -5.23
N LYS A 31 16.19 -7.13 -5.05
CA LYS A 31 16.65 -6.70 -3.72
C LYS A 31 15.65 -5.76 -3.06
N TRP A 32 15.04 -4.87 -3.84
CA TRP A 32 13.96 -3.98 -3.40
C TRP A 32 12.73 -4.76 -2.93
N LEU A 33 12.28 -5.74 -3.71
CA LEU A 33 11.11 -6.56 -3.37
C LEU A 33 11.36 -7.44 -2.13
N THR A 34 12.56 -8.02 -2.02
CA THR A 34 12.94 -8.84 -0.86
C THR A 34 12.99 -7.98 0.41
N ARG A 35 13.56 -6.78 0.31
CA ARG A 35 13.59 -5.82 1.42
C ARG A 35 12.17 -5.42 1.84
N LYS A 36 11.31 -5.09 0.87
CA LYS A 36 9.92 -4.72 1.16
C LYS A 36 9.14 -5.87 1.78
N ALA A 37 9.30 -7.10 1.29
CA ALA A 37 8.66 -8.29 1.87
C ALA A 37 9.10 -8.52 3.32
N ARG A 38 10.36 -8.23 3.65
CA ARG A 38 10.86 -8.29 5.03
C ARG A 38 10.29 -7.16 5.90
N GLU A 39 10.21 -5.94 5.37
CA GLU A 39 9.58 -4.80 6.05
C GLU A 39 8.08 -5.01 6.27
N GLU A 40 7.36 -5.58 5.30
CA GLU A 40 5.93 -5.89 5.38
C GLU A 40 5.67 -6.92 6.49
N LYS A 41 6.48 -8.01 6.55
CA LYS A 41 6.41 -9.02 7.61
C LYS A 41 6.57 -8.40 9.01
N SER A 42 7.56 -7.52 9.18
CA SER A 42 7.77 -6.80 10.45
C SER A 42 6.68 -5.76 10.73
N ARG A 43 6.09 -5.16 9.69
CA ARG A 43 5.01 -4.18 9.82
C ARG A 43 3.69 -4.84 10.16
N THR A 44 3.39 -6.04 9.67
CA THR A 44 2.17 -6.79 10.04
C THR A 44 2.16 -7.19 11.52
N GLU A 45 3.32 -7.35 12.16
CA GLU A 45 3.41 -7.60 13.61
C GLU A 45 3.32 -6.31 14.46
N SER A 46 3.41 -5.12 13.83
CA SER A 46 3.43 -3.82 14.53
C SER A 46 2.42 -2.80 13.99
N ALA A 47 1.55 -3.18 13.05
CA ALA A 47 0.56 -2.27 12.46
C ALA A 47 -0.68 -2.14 13.35
N ALA A 48 -0.51 -1.53 14.53
CA ALA A 48 -1.50 -0.56 14.96
C ALA A 48 -1.50 0.58 13.91
N PRO A 49 -2.66 1.04 13.42
CA PRO A 49 -2.71 2.11 12.46
C PRO A 49 -2.32 3.42 13.15
N GLN A 50 -1.02 3.74 13.16
CA GLN A 50 -0.58 5.11 13.37
C GLN A 50 -0.87 5.90 12.10
N ALA A 51 -2.16 6.15 11.87
CA ALA A 51 -2.59 7.33 11.14
C ALA A 51 -1.98 8.53 11.89
N PRO A 52 -1.26 9.44 11.23
CA PRO A 52 -0.85 10.66 11.91
C PRO A 52 -2.13 11.36 12.34
N ALA A 53 -2.28 11.56 13.65
CA ALA A 53 -3.32 12.36 14.27
C ALA A 53 -3.24 13.79 13.71
N ARG A 54 -3.83 14.00 12.54
CA ARG A 54 -4.09 15.34 12.01
C ARG A 54 -5.32 15.83 12.76
N ALA A 55 -5.00 16.55 13.83
CA ALA A 55 -5.82 17.53 14.53
C ALA A 55 -7.07 17.92 13.74
N ALA A 56 -8.23 17.77 14.40
CA ALA A 56 -9.56 18.27 14.05
C ALA A 56 -9.59 19.22 12.84
N ALA A 57 -9.49 18.67 11.63
CA ALA A 57 -9.77 19.41 10.42
C ALA A 57 -11.30 19.48 10.28
N PRO A 58 -11.87 20.61 9.84
CA PRO A 58 -13.31 20.74 9.66
C PRO A 58 -13.82 19.57 8.83
N ALA A 59 -14.94 18.96 9.25
CA ALA A 59 -15.48 17.71 8.73
C ALA A 59 -15.28 17.63 7.21
N ARG A 60 -14.30 16.81 6.80
CA ARG A 60 -13.93 16.69 5.39
C ARG A 60 -15.16 16.18 4.64
N LYS A 61 -15.57 16.89 3.59
CA LYS A 61 -16.70 16.50 2.74
C LYS A 61 -16.54 15.02 2.37
N PRO A 62 -17.61 14.20 2.46
CA PRO A 62 -17.52 12.78 2.17
C PRO A 62 -16.97 12.59 0.76
N GLY A 63 -15.86 11.87 0.68
CA GLY A 63 -15.21 11.50 -0.57
C GLY A 63 -16.06 10.53 -1.39
N PHE A 64 -15.60 10.19 -2.58
CA PHE A 64 -16.36 9.35 -3.52
C PHE A 64 -16.84 8.02 -2.91
N PHE A 65 -15.95 7.30 -2.22
CA PHE A 65 -16.32 6.03 -1.57
C PHE A 65 -17.25 6.20 -0.37
N ALA A 66 -17.12 7.28 0.40
CA ALA A 66 -18.03 7.57 1.50
C ALA A 66 -19.45 7.85 0.99
N ARG A 67 -19.59 8.56 -0.14
CA ARG A 67 -20.89 8.78 -0.79
C ARG A 67 -21.51 7.50 -1.33
N LEU A 68 -20.67 6.57 -1.83
CA LEU A 68 -21.15 5.27 -2.30
C LEU A 68 -21.71 4.43 -1.14
N LEU A 69 -21.03 4.43 0.01
CA LEU A 69 -21.48 3.73 1.20
C LEU A 69 -22.78 4.34 1.76
N GLU A 70 -22.88 5.67 1.81
CA GLU A 70 -24.10 6.37 2.23
C GLU A 70 -25.30 6.03 1.34
N ARG A 71 -25.08 5.82 0.03
CA ARG A 71 -26.14 5.42 -0.91
C ARG A 71 -26.58 3.97 -0.67
N ALA A 72 -25.66 3.10 -0.26
CA ALA A 72 -25.94 1.69 0.00
C ALA A 72 -26.66 1.47 1.35
N GLU A 73 -26.35 2.28 2.36
CA GLU A 73 -26.92 2.20 3.72
C GLU A 73 -28.28 2.88 3.87
N ARG A 74 -28.77 3.58 2.84
CA ARG A 74 -30.13 4.17 2.84
C ARG A 74 -31.11 3.25 2.11
N PRO A 75 -31.81 2.32 2.82
CA PRO A 75 -32.99 1.68 2.28
C PRO A 75 -34.09 2.73 2.08
N LEU A 76 -34.84 2.59 0.98
CA LEU A 76 -36.00 3.42 0.64
C LEU A 76 -37.18 3.15 1.59
#